data_AF-A0A939ACI6-F1
#
_entry.id   AF-A0A939ACI6-F1
#
_cell.length_a   1.000
_cell.length_b   1.000
_cell.length_c   1.000
_cell.angle_alpha   90.00
_cell.angle_beta   90.00
_cell.angle_gamma   90.00
#
_symmetry.space_group_name_H-M   'P 1'
#
loop_
_entity.id
_entity.type
_entity.pdbx_description
1 polymer ?
#
loop_
_entity_poly.entity_id
_entity_poly.type
_entity_poly.pdbx_seq_one_letter_code
_entity_poly.pdbx_strand_id
1 'polypeptide(L)'
;MRWAWTIFWGVAGAGMLLSAFFVEWFAIDFTFFRLNLGWFAVLYSALHVWRNLTLQREMALTDRELHDYGERLSAVTPLILDRAAQGVRPRAIAAELVGQHGIPELVSLKYMVALSKVRGGRSDAPPPEGEGPPPSS
;
A
#
# COMPACT_ATOMS: atom_id res chain seq x y z
N MET A 1 -7.81 7.49 -6.45
CA MET A 1 -9.26 7.57 -6.14
C MET A 1 -9.63 7.27 -4.67
N ARG A 2 -9.11 6.23 -4.00
CA ARG A 2 -9.52 5.89 -2.61
C ARG A 2 -9.19 6.96 -1.55
N TRP A 3 -8.02 7.63 -1.66
CA TRP A 3 -7.61 8.69 -0.72
C TRP A 3 -8.46 9.97 -0.82
N ALA A 4 -8.87 10.34 -2.03
CA ALA A 4 -9.74 11.51 -2.24
C ALA A 4 -11.08 11.35 -1.50
N TRP A 5 -11.63 10.14 -1.48
CA TRP A 5 -12.85 9.83 -0.73
C TRP A 5 -12.66 9.89 0.79
N THR A 6 -11.55 9.38 1.32
CA THR A 6 -11.25 9.45 2.76
C THR A 6 -11.05 10.89 3.22
N ILE A 7 -10.37 11.72 2.41
CA ILE A 7 -10.19 13.15 2.70
C ILE A 7 -11.52 13.88 2.61
N PHE A 8 -12.33 13.61 1.58
CA PHE A 8 -13.65 14.21 1.43
C PHE A 8 -14.55 13.95 2.64
N TRP A 9 -14.68 12.69 3.08
CA TRP A 9 -15.47 12.35 4.26
C TRP A 9 -14.89 12.92 5.56
N GLY A 10 -13.56 13.02 5.65
CA GLY A 10 -12.90 13.62 6.81
C GLY A 10 -13.19 15.11 6.93
N VAL A 11 -13.07 15.85 5.82
CA VAL A 11 -13.35 17.29 5.76
C VAL A 11 -14.84 17.56 5.93
N ALA A 12 -15.71 16.78 5.28
CA ALA A 12 -17.16 16.89 5.45
C ALA A 12 -17.59 16.61 6.90
N GLY A 13 -17.06 15.56 7.52
CA GLY A 13 -17.33 15.23 8.92
C GLY A 13 -16.84 16.31 9.89
N ALA A 14 -15.62 16.82 9.69
CA ALA A 14 -15.09 17.92 10.49
C ALA A 14 -15.94 19.19 10.32
N GLY A 15 -16.37 19.50 9.09
CA GLY A 15 -17.27 20.62 8.81
C GLY A 15 -18.63 20.48 9.48
N MET A 16 -19.21 19.27 9.53
CA MET A 16 -20.47 18.98 10.22
C MET A 16 -20.35 19.07 11.75
N LEU A 17 -19.21 18.67 12.31
CA LEU A 17 -18.92 18.85 13.73
C LEU A 17 -18.74 20.33 14.09
N LEU A 18 -18.08 21.09 13.23
CA LEU A 18 -17.85 22.52 13.44
C LEU A 18 -19.16 23.31 13.27
N SER A 19 -19.99 22.93 12.29
CA SER A 19 -21.30 23.53 12.10
C SER A 19 -22.29 23.18 13.21
N ALA A 20 -22.09 22.07 13.94
CA ALA A 20 -22.89 21.71 15.12
C ALA A 20 -22.92 22.79 16.20
N PHE A 21 -21.87 23.62 16.28
CA PHE A 21 -21.78 24.74 17.23
C PHE A 21 -22.62 25.95 16.81
N PHE A 22 -23.04 26.02 15.54
CA PHE A 22 -23.75 27.18 14.97
C PHE A 22 -25.13 26.82 14.38
N VAL A 23 -25.34 25.57 13.96
CA VAL A 23 -26.53 25.09 13.27
C VAL A 23 -26.83 23.64 13.70
N GLU A 24 -27.97 23.42 14.36
CA GLU A 24 -28.35 22.13 14.93
C GLU A 24 -28.85 21.09 13.91
N TRP A 25 -28.84 21.39 12.60
CA TRP A 25 -29.44 20.52 11.56
C TRP A 25 -28.90 19.08 11.49
N PHE A 26 -27.71 18.85 12.06
CA PHE A 26 -27.03 17.55 12.04
C PHE A 26 -26.93 16.91 13.43
N ALA A 27 -27.56 17.49 14.45
CA ALA A 27 -27.62 16.94 15.79
C ALA A 27 -28.85 16.04 15.94
N ILE A 28 -28.64 14.80 16.37
CA ILE A 28 -29.70 13.90 16.82
C ILE A 28 -29.74 13.98 18.34
N ASP A 29 -30.87 14.43 18.86
CA ASP A 29 -31.14 14.52 20.29
C ASP A 29 -31.54 13.14 20.83
N PHE A 30 -30.68 12.56 21.66
CA PHE A 30 -31.03 11.43 22.52
C PHE A 30 -31.32 11.93 23.93
N THR A 31 -32.12 11.18 24.70
CA THR A 31 -32.60 11.56 26.03
C THR A 31 -31.51 11.98 27.02
N PHE A 32 -30.26 11.57 26.80
CA PHE A 32 -29.12 11.87 27.68
C PHE A 32 -27.89 12.47 26.96
N PHE A 33 -27.89 12.56 25.64
CA PHE A 33 -26.76 13.12 24.88
C PHE A 33 -27.17 13.60 23.48
N ARG A 34 -26.47 14.62 22.99
CA ARG A 34 -26.57 15.08 21.60
C ARG A 34 -25.51 14.41 20.75
N LEU A 35 -25.92 13.69 19.71
CA LEU A 35 -24.99 13.06 18.77
C LEU A 35 -25.02 13.78 17.43
N ASN A 36 -23.90 14.39 17.07
CA ASN A 36 -23.76 15.01 15.75
C ASN A 36 -23.39 13.98 14.68
N LEU A 37 -24.07 14.02 13.53
CA LEU A 37 -23.84 13.09 12.41
C LEU A 37 -22.38 13.13 11.89
N GLY A 38 -21.70 14.27 12.04
CA GLY A 38 -20.30 14.46 11.70
C GLY A 38 -19.36 13.53 12.46
N TRP A 39 -19.73 13.06 13.66
CA TRP A 39 -18.96 12.05 14.38
C TRP A 39 -18.82 10.77 13.57
N PHE A 40 -19.88 10.31 12.89
CA PHE A 40 -19.82 9.11 12.06
C PHE A 40 -18.90 9.29 10.86
N ALA A 41 -18.94 10.45 10.20
CA ALA A 41 -18.08 10.75 9.05
C ALA A 41 -16.59 10.84 9.43
N VAL A 42 -16.29 11.43 10.60
CA VAL A 42 -14.93 11.47 11.15
C VAL A 42 -14.47 10.08 11.56
N LEU A 43 -15.29 9.31 12.28
CA LEU A 43 -14.94 7.95 12.73
C LEU A 43 -14.70 7.03 11.53
N TYR A 44 -15.54 7.12 10.50
CA TYR A 44 -15.41 6.37 9.25
C TYR A 44 -14.09 6.70 8.53
N SER A 45 -13.75 7.99 8.44
CA SER A 45 -12.49 8.43 7.84
C SER A 45 -11.28 7.97 8.63
N ALA A 46 -11.32 8.09 9.97
CA ALA A 46 -10.26 7.61 10.86
C ALA A 46 -10.05 6.09 10.73
N LEU A 47 -11.13 5.31 10.68
CA LEU A 47 -11.07 3.86 10.51
C LEU A 47 -10.46 3.48 9.14
N HIS A 48 -10.80 4.21 8.07
CA HIS A 48 -10.19 3.99 6.75
C HIS A 48 -8.71 4.32 6.72
N VAL A 49 -8.31 5.44 7.34
CA VAL A 49 -6.90 5.82 7.46
C VAL A 49 -6.14 4.74 8.23
N TRP A 50 -6.65 4.33 9.39
CA TRP A 50 -6.04 3.30 10.21
C TRP A 50 -5.90 1.98 9.46
N ARG A 51 -6.97 1.51 8.80
CA ARG A 51 -6.92 0.28 7.99
C ARG A 51 -5.87 0.38 6.88
N ASN A 52 -5.79 1.51 6.18
CA ASN A 52 -4.80 1.69 5.12
C ASN A 52 -3.37 1.73 5.66
N LEU A 53 -3.14 2.34 6.83
CA LEU A 53 -1.85 2.33 7.50
C LEU A 53 -1.45 0.92 7.92
N THR A 54 -2.38 0.14 8.48
CA THR A 54 -2.12 -1.26 8.85
C THR A 54 -1.77 -2.10 7.62
N LEU A 55 -2.57 -1.99 6.55
CA LEU A 55 -2.29 -2.69 5.28
C LEU A 55 -0.94 -2.29 4.67
N GLN A 56 -0.55 -1.02 4.76
CA GLN A 56 0.76 -0.56 4.28
C GLN A 56 1.91 -1.15 5.10
N ARG A 57 1.75 -1.22 6.43
CA ARG A 57 2.74 -1.84 7.32
C ARG A 57 2.88 -3.34 7.07
N GLU A 58 1.77 -4.03 6.83
CA GLU A 58 1.77 -5.46 6.51
C GLU A 58 2.33 -5.76 5.11
N MET A 59 2.37 -4.80 4.19
CA MET A 59 2.94 -5.00 2.85
C MET A 59 4.46 -4.85 2.78
N ALA A 60 5.11 -4.37 3.85
CA ALA A 60 6.57 -4.25 3.90
C ALA A 60 7.20 -5.55 4.44
N LEU A 61 8.34 -5.96 3.85
CA LEU A 61 9.21 -6.91 4.53
C LEU A 61 9.76 -6.23 5.77
N THR A 62 9.69 -6.94 6.89
CA THR A 62 10.38 -6.54 8.12
C THR A 62 11.89 -6.77 7.97
N ASP A 63 12.70 -6.05 8.74
CA ASP A 63 14.17 -6.22 8.71
C ASP A 63 14.59 -7.66 9.03
N ARG A 64 13.83 -8.33 9.89
CA ARG A 64 14.03 -9.74 10.23
C ARG A 64 13.74 -10.66 9.04
N GLU A 65 12.61 -10.47 8.35
CA GLU A 65 12.30 -11.24 7.14
C GLU A 65 13.33 -11.00 6.03
N LEU A 66 13.86 -9.79 5.92
CA LEU A 66 14.92 -9.45 4.96
C LEU A 66 16.26 -10.12 5.32
N HIS A 67 16.59 -10.19 6.61
CA HIS A 67 17.80 -10.88 7.06
C HIS A 67 17.70 -12.40 6.86
N ASP A 68 16.55 -12.99 7.22
CA ASP A 68 16.35 -14.44 7.21
C ASP A 68 16.17 -15.00 5.78
N TYR A 69 15.57 -14.21 4.88
CA TYR A 69 15.20 -14.67 3.53
C TYR A 69 15.78 -13.84 2.38
N GLY A 70 16.51 -12.75 2.65
CA GLY A 70 16.98 -11.82 1.62
C GLY A 70 17.85 -12.46 0.54
N GLU A 71 18.82 -13.30 0.93
CA GLU A 71 19.67 -14.02 -0.04
C GLU A 71 18.89 -15.05 -0.86
N ARG A 72 17.91 -15.73 -0.24
CA ARG A 72 17.07 -16.69 -0.96
C ARG A 72 16.15 -15.98 -1.93
N LEU A 73 15.56 -14.85 -1.51
CA LEU A 73 14.69 -14.01 -2.34
C LEU A 73 15.45 -13.42 -3.53
N SER A 74 16.69 -12.97 -3.35
CA SER A 74 17.51 -12.46 -4.46
C SER A 74 17.86 -13.56 -5.46
N ALA A 75 18.19 -14.77 -4.99
CA ALA A 75 18.48 -15.92 -5.84
C ALA A 75 17.26 -16.37 -6.68
N VAL A 76 16.05 -16.33 -6.12
CA VAL A 76 14.81 -16.72 -6.82
C VAL A 76 14.13 -15.59 -7.59
N THR A 77 14.64 -14.36 -7.49
CA THR A 77 14.13 -13.20 -8.23
C THR A 77 13.99 -13.44 -9.75
N PRO A 78 14.99 -14.00 -10.47
CA PRO A 78 14.83 -14.28 -11.90
C PRO A 78 13.68 -15.24 -12.19
N LEU A 79 13.47 -16.26 -11.34
CA LEU A 79 12.36 -17.20 -11.46
C LEU A 79 11.01 -16.51 -11.24
N ILE A 80 10.91 -15.66 -10.22
CA ILE A 80 9.69 -14.87 -9.96
C ILE A 80 9.35 -13.99 -11.17
N LEU A 81 10.34 -13.33 -11.76
CA LEU A 81 10.16 -12.43 -12.90
C LEU A 81 9.74 -13.20 -14.16
N ASP A 82 10.34 -14.36 -14.41
CA ASP A 82 9.98 -15.22 -15.54
C ASP A 82 8.55 -15.75 -15.41
N ARG A 83 8.18 -16.27 -14.24
CA ARG A 83 6.79 -16.70 -13.96
C ARG A 83 5.79 -15.57 -14.09
N ALA A 84 6.13 -14.37 -13.62
CA ALA A 84 5.29 -13.19 -13.76
C ALA A 84 5.14 -12.76 -15.24
N ALA A 85 6.19 -12.87 -16.04
CA ALA A 85 6.15 -12.62 -17.48
C ALA A 85 5.25 -13.63 -18.22
N GLN A 86 5.20 -14.87 -17.75
CA GLN A 86 4.30 -15.92 -18.22
C GLN A 86 2.84 -15.74 -17.76
N GLY A 87 2.53 -14.68 -16.99
CA GLY A 87 1.17 -14.40 -16.52
C GLY A 87 0.71 -15.27 -15.36
N VAL A 88 1.62 -15.97 -14.68
CA VAL A 88 1.28 -16.80 -13.51
C VAL A 88 0.80 -15.90 -12.37
N ARG A 89 -0.29 -16.31 -11.71
CA ARG A 89 -0.84 -15.55 -10.58
C ARG A 89 0.18 -15.50 -9.42
N PRO A 90 0.39 -14.35 -8.77
CA PRO A 90 1.36 -14.21 -7.68
C PRO A 90 1.20 -15.24 -6.57
N ARG A 91 -0.02 -15.63 -6.25
CA ARG A 91 -0.30 -16.65 -5.23
C ARG A 91 0.23 -18.04 -5.60
N ALA A 92 0.19 -18.40 -6.88
CA ALA A 92 0.75 -19.67 -7.36
C ALA A 92 2.28 -19.64 -7.32
N ILE A 93 2.90 -18.50 -7.67
CA ILE A 93 4.35 -18.31 -7.53
C ILE A 93 4.76 -18.41 -6.06
N ALA A 94 4.01 -17.79 -5.15
CA ALA A 94 4.30 -17.87 -3.71
C ALA A 94 4.20 -19.32 -3.18
N ALA A 95 3.19 -20.08 -3.60
CA ALA A 95 3.07 -21.49 -3.23
C ALA A 95 4.24 -22.34 -3.75
N GLU A 96 4.73 -22.04 -4.96
CA GLU A 96 5.93 -22.69 -5.52
C GLU A 96 7.18 -22.38 -4.70
N LEU A 97 7.37 -21.12 -4.30
CA LEU A 97 8.50 -20.68 -3.46
C LEU A 97 8.48 -21.27 -2.05
N VAL A 98 7.28 -21.48 -1.48
CA VAL A 98 7.12 -22.21 -0.22
C VAL A 98 7.61 -23.65 -0.38
N GLY A 99 7.16 -24.34 -1.43
CA GLY A 99 7.49 -25.75 -1.66
C GLY A 99 8.95 -26.01 -2.03
N GLN A 100 9.56 -25.13 -2.83
CA GLN A 100 10.90 -25.35 -3.38
C GLN A 100 12.02 -24.66 -2.57
N HIS A 101 11.71 -23.52 -1.94
CA HIS A 101 12.73 -22.67 -1.30
C HIS A 101 12.47 -22.42 0.20
N GLY A 102 11.36 -22.94 0.74
CA GLY A 102 10.98 -22.79 2.14
C GLY A 102 10.71 -21.34 2.55
N ILE A 103 10.39 -20.47 1.60
CA ILE A 103 10.10 -19.06 1.84
C ILE A 103 8.61 -18.94 2.17
N PRO A 104 8.22 -18.33 3.30
CA PRO A 104 6.80 -18.22 3.66
C PRO A 104 5.99 -17.48 2.59
N GLU A 105 4.76 -17.94 2.31
CA GLU A 105 3.88 -17.38 1.27
C GLU A 105 3.72 -15.86 1.42
N LEU A 106 3.52 -15.41 2.66
CA LEU A 106 3.36 -13.99 2.98
C LEU A 106 4.62 -13.17 2.63
N VAL A 107 5.81 -13.70 2.92
CA VAL A 107 7.09 -13.05 2.62
C VAL A 107 7.30 -12.95 1.12
N SER A 108 7.02 -14.04 0.38
CA SER A 108 7.07 -14.05 -1.08
C SER A 108 6.11 -13.04 -1.71
N LEU A 109 4.88 -12.93 -1.19
CA LEU A 109 3.88 -11.96 -1.67
C LEU A 109 4.32 -10.52 -1.40
N LYS A 110 4.80 -10.21 -0.19
CA LYS A 110 5.36 -8.89 0.14
C LYS A 110 6.52 -8.53 -0.81
N TYR A 111 7.39 -9.49 -1.09
CA TYR A 111 8.55 -9.30 -1.95
C TYR A 111 8.15 -9.03 -3.41
N MET A 112 7.18 -9.77 -3.95
CA MET A 112 6.63 -9.53 -5.30
C MET A 112 5.98 -8.14 -5.41
N VAL A 113 5.25 -7.71 -4.38
CA VAL A 113 4.70 -6.34 -4.33
C VAL A 113 5.82 -5.31 -4.33
N ALA A 114 6.89 -5.50 -3.55
CA ALA A 114 8.06 -4.62 -3.55
C ALA A 114 8.73 -4.56 -4.94
N LEU A 115 8.97 -5.71 -5.58
CA LEU A 115 9.50 -5.83 -6.95
C LEU A 115 8.66 -5.06 -7.98
N SER A 116 7.33 -5.19 -7.92
CA SER A 116 6.43 -4.47 -8.83
C SER A 116 6.51 -2.96 -8.69
N LYS A 117 6.71 -2.44 -7.47
CA LYS A 117 6.88 -1.00 -7.22
C LYS A 117 8.20 -0.48 -7.77
N VAL A 118 9.29 -1.25 -7.61
CA VAL A 118 10.61 -0.90 -8.18
C VAL A 118 10.54 -0.91 -9.71
N ARG A 119 9.88 -1.91 -10.31
CA ARG A 119 9.73 -1.99 -11.77
C ARG A 119 8.80 -0.92 -12.33
N GLY A 120 7.69 -0.63 -11.65
CA GLY A 120 6.75 0.44 -12.03
C GLY A 120 7.32 1.85 -11.85
N GLY A 121 8.21 2.04 -10.87
CA GLY A 121 8.92 3.31 -10.64
C GLY A 121 10.12 3.55 -11.55
N ARG A 122 10.58 2.54 -12.31
CA ARG A 122 11.71 2.67 -13.26
C ARG A 122 11.28 3.20 -14.63
N SER A 123 10.02 3.61 -14.79
CA SER A 123 9.52 4.24 -16.01
C SER A 123 9.90 5.73 -16.12
N ASP A 124 10.42 6.34 -15.05
CA ASP A 124 10.81 7.77 -15.00
C ASP A 124 12.28 7.98 -14.61
N ALA A 125 13.12 6.94 -14.69
CA ALA A 125 14.57 7.14 -14.51
C ALA A 125 15.10 7.90 -15.74
N PRO A 126 15.70 9.10 -15.57
CA PRO A 126 16.36 9.77 -16.68
C PRO A 126 17.44 8.84 -17.25
N PRO A 127 17.65 8.83 -18.58
CA PRO A 127 18.66 8.00 -19.20
C PRO A 127 20.02 8.26 -18.55
N PRO A 128 20.89 7.24 -18.42
CA PRO A 128 22.22 7.43 -17.87
C PRO A 128 22.96 8.51 -18.67
N GLU A 129 23.25 9.64 -18.02
CA GLU A 129 24.16 10.65 -18.55
C GLU A 129 25.57 10.03 -18.56
N GLY A 130 26.03 9.59 -19.72
CA GLY A 130 27.41 9.15 -19.86
C GLY A 130 27.67 8.13 -20.95
N GLU A 131 27.61 8.58 -22.20
CA GLU A 131 28.54 8.15 -23.25
C GLU A 131 28.46 9.19 -24.38
N GLY A 132 29.33 10.20 -24.29
CA GLY A 132 29.59 11.09 -25.43
C GLY A 132 30.12 10.25 -26.60
N PRO A 133 29.87 10.66 -27.85
CA PRO A 133 30.33 9.89 -29.01
C PRO A 133 31.86 9.75 -28.96
N PRO A 134 32.40 8.57 -29.35
CA PRO A 134 33.84 8.37 -29.39
C PRO A 134 34.50 9.43 -30.29
N PRO A 135 35.71 9.91 -29.95
CA PRO A 135 36.38 10.93 -30.73
C PRO A 135 36.63 10.42 -32.16
N SER A 136 36.10 11.16 -33.13
CA SER A 136 36.36 10.98 -34.54
C SER A 136 37.88 11.11 -34.78
N SER A 137 38.52 10.03 -35.21
CA SER A 137 39.85 10.06 -35.83
C SER A 137 39.71 10.11 -37.34
#